data_AF-A0A4Q3VTL2-F1
#
_entry.id   AF-A0A4Q3VTL2-F1
#
_cell.length_a   1.000
_cell.length_b   1.000
_cell.length_c   1.000
_cell.angle_alpha   90.00
_cell.angle_beta   90.00
_cell.angle_gamma   90.00
#
_symmetry.space_group_name_H-M   'P 1'
#
loop_
_entity.id
_entity.type
_entity.pdbx_description
1 polymer ?
#
loop_
_entity_poly.entity_id
_entity_poly.type
_entity_poly.pdbx_seq_one_letter_code
_entity_poly.pdbx_strand_id
1 'polypeptide(L)'
;MQSRFCHFLWIFLFLELPAFSQAPDPPRNPVPAHQGSAGSSRPDLCATVSDPGGDNLQVRYYGRQKTASSSQKFTIVFLPDTQYYTEEPQENHGGNIAMFNAQTAWIAANRESKNIVYVGQLGDCVENADHLPGPDKEIEWRRARDAMATIENPTLTNLPQGLPFGICVGNHEQSPFGNAAGTTNLYNKFFGAAHFAGREYYGGHYGTNNDNHYQVFSTSGIDFMVISLEYDLSTAFIAPGGPLDWAEGLVQSNPGKRIIIMTHYIMDETATFGPQGEKIYERLKVYPNFSFLMGAHVSSLNGGEAHRTDVYNGNVVHSILTDYQFRENGGDGFLRIYEFDPNVNKVSASTYSPYRDIFETDASSQFELPFTMQPELTQVNNVPSGSNFCYTWEGLSYTTSYEWSMQVANDEDVSFGPVWTFATPGDPLPVSLLDFYAGIENKKIKITW
;
A
#
# COMPACT_ATOMS: atom_id res chain seq x y z
N MET A 1 11.92 -83.65 -4.31
CA MET A 1 11.10 -82.44 -4.15
C MET A 1 12.03 -81.24 -4.14
N GLN A 2 11.99 -80.42 -5.19
CA GLN A 2 12.87 -79.26 -5.37
C GLN A 2 12.46 -78.12 -4.44
N SER A 3 13.42 -77.59 -3.68
CA SER A 3 13.30 -76.36 -2.90
C SER A 3 13.61 -75.16 -3.80
N ARG A 4 12.63 -74.29 -4.04
CA ARG A 4 12.83 -72.99 -4.73
C ARG A 4 13.01 -71.88 -3.68
N PHE A 5 14.18 -71.26 -3.67
CA PHE A 5 14.41 -69.98 -3.00
C PHE A 5 13.88 -68.85 -3.89
N CYS A 6 12.92 -68.06 -3.40
CA CYS A 6 12.55 -66.77 -3.99
C CYS A 6 13.37 -65.67 -3.30
N HIS A 7 14.23 -64.98 -4.04
CA HIS A 7 14.82 -63.71 -3.62
C HIS A 7 13.82 -62.59 -3.92
N PHE A 8 13.31 -61.92 -2.89
CA PHE A 8 12.60 -60.65 -3.04
C PHE A 8 13.63 -59.52 -3.14
N LEU A 9 13.75 -58.94 -4.33
CA LEU A 9 14.51 -57.73 -4.59
C LEU A 9 13.67 -56.54 -4.11
N TRP A 10 14.09 -55.87 -3.03
CA TRP A 10 13.49 -54.62 -2.59
C TRP A 10 14.03 -53.49 -3.47
N ILE A 11 13.23 -53.02 -4.41
CA ILE A 11 13.47 -51.79 -5.15
C ILE A 11 12.98 -50.64 -4.26
N PHE A 12 13.91 -49.91 -3.64
CA PHE A 12 13.60 -48.63 -3.04
C PHE A 12 13.38 -47.61 -4.16
N LEU A 13 12.12 -47.37 -4.51
CA LEU A 13 11.74 -46.25 -5.33
C LEU A 13 11.80 -45.00 -4.44
N PHE A 14 12.86 -44.20 -4.58
CA PHE A 14 12.87 -42.85 -4.03
C PHE A 14 11.81 -42.06 -4.81
N LEU A 15 10.63 -41.88 -4.21
CA LEU A 15 9.76 -40.77 -4.60
C LEU A 15 10.47 -39.50 -4.11
N GLU A 16 11.12 -38.79 -5.03
CA GLU A 16 11.39 -37.37 -4.84
C GLU A 16 10.03 -36.70 -4.66
N LEU A 17 9.71 -36.33 -3.42
CA LEU A 17 8.67 -35.36 -3.16
C LEU A 17 9.05 -34.10 -3.96
N PRO A 18 8.13 -33.45 -4.70
CA PRO A 18 8.45 -32.18 -5.32
C PRO A 18 8.99 -31.27 -4.23
N ALA A 19 10.20 -30.73 -4.43
CA ALA A 19 10.71 -29.69 -3.57
C ALA A 19 9.65 -28.59 -3.56
N PHE A 20 9.10 -28.29 -2.39
CA PHE A 20 8.28 -27.09 -2.26
C PHE A 20 9.15 -25.92 -2.71
N SER A 21 8.63 -25.12 -3.65
CA SER A 21 9.25 -23.84 -3.99
C SER A 21 9.47 -23.09 -2.68
N GLN A 22 10.70 -22.63 -2.48
CA GLN A 22 11.08 -21.89 -1.29
C GLN A 22 11.37 -20.46 -1.72
N ALA A 23 10.90 -19.50 -0.94
CA ALA A 23 11.22 -18.10 -1.19
C ALA A 23 12.74 -17.88 -1.33
N PRO A 24 13.17 -17.01 -2.26
CA PRO A 24 14.58 -16.68 -2.42
C PRO A 24 15.19 -16.16 -1.11
N ASP A 25 16.50 -16.26 -0.94
CA ASP A 25 17.17 -15.62 0.20
C ASP A 25 17.14 -14.09 0.05
N PRO A 26 16.94 -13.33 1.14
CA PRO A 26 17.13 -11.89 1.12
C PRO A 26 18.54 -11.52 0.60
N PRO A 27 18.65 -10.50 -0.29
CA PRO A 27 19.92 -10.04 -0.82
C PRO A 27 20.91 -9.67 0.28
N ARG A 28 22.18 -10.05 0.12
CA ARG A 28 23.24 -9.87 1.14
C ARG A 28 24.54 -9.37 0.54
N ASN A 29 25.47 -8.96 1.42
CA ASN A 29 26.79 -8.45 1.05
C ASN A 29 26.72 -7.23 0.09
N PRO A 30 26.05 -6.14 0.49
CA PRO A 30 25.88 -4.98 -0.37
C PRO A 30 27.22 -4.29 -0.68
N VAL A 31 27.34 -3.82 -1.90
CA VAL A 31 28.37 -2.87 -2.36
C VAL A 31 27.64 -1.70 -3.02
N PRO A 32 27.85 -0.44 -2.61
CA PRO A 32 28.61 -0.04 -1.43
C PRO A 32 28.01 -0.63 -0.15
N ALA A 33 28.87 -0.91 0.84
CA ALA A 33 28.43 -1.42 2.14
C ALA A 33 27.46 -0.44 2.82
N HIS A 34 26.54 -0.96 3.64
CA HIS A 34 25.65 -0.12 4.46
C HIS A 34 26.46 0.85 5.34
N GLN A 35 26.07 2.12 5.36
CA GLN A 35 26.80 3.23 5.98
C GLN A 35 28.22 3.43 5.43
N GLY A 36 28.49 2.93 4.22
CA GLY A 36 29.77 3.05 3.54
C GLY A 36 29.88 4.31 2.69
N SER A 37 30.90 4.33 1.83
CA SER A 37 31.11 5.37 0.84
C SER A 37 31.24 4.77 -0.55
N ALA A 38 30.64 5.41 -1.54
CA ALA A 38 30.88 5.13 -2.95
C ALA A 38 32.21 5.76 -3.38
N GLY A 39 32.92 5.10 -4.30
CA GLY A 39 34.16 5.62 -4.88
C GLY A 39 33.94 6.70 -5.96
N SER A 40 32.70 6.93 -6.38
CA SER A 40 32.35 7.85 -7.46
C SER A 40 30.90 8.34 -7.31
N SER A 41 30.50 9.30 -8.16
CA SER A 41 29.10 9.69 -8.38
C SER A 41 28.33 8.75 -9.31
N ARG A 42 28.94 7.61 -9.68
CA ARG A 42 28.37 6.54 -10.52
C ARG A 42 28.69 5.18 -9.92
N PRO A 43 28.23 4.86 -8.69
CA PRO A 43 28.55 3.61 -8.04
C PRO A 43 27.86 2.41 -8.70
N ASP A 44 28.52 1.27 -8.66
CA ASP A 44 27.85 -0.01 -8.83
C ASP A 44 27.17 -0.41 -7.52
N LEU A 45 25.87 -0.65 -7.58
CA LEU A 45 25.08 -1.28 -6.55
C LEU A 45 25.13 -2.78 -6.78
N CYS A 46 25.82 -3.53 -5.93
CA CYS A 46 25.90 -4.98 -6.03
C CYS A 46 25.42 -5.67 -4.77
N ALA A 47 24.78 -6.84 -4.92
CA ALA A 47 24.57 -7.75 -3.81
C ALA A 47 24.57 -9.20 -4.31
N THR A 48 24.84 -10.12 -3.38
CA THR A 48 24.64 -11.54 -3.60
C THR A 48 23.16 -11.86 -3.54
N VAL A 49 22.63 -12.49 -4.59
CA VAL A 49 21.26 -12.99 -4.69
C VAL A 49 21.29 -14.51 -4.79
N SER A 50 20.42 -15.21 -4.06
CA SER A 50 20.34 -16.67 -4.12
C SER A 50 18.92 -17.16 -3.92
N ASP A 51 18.64 -18.30 -4.54
CA ASP A 51 17.43 -19.09 -4.39
C ASP A 51 17.81 -20.47 -3.88
N PRO A 52 17.23 -20.97 -2.76
CA PRO A 52 17.51 -22.30 -2.24
C PRO A 52 17.16 -23.45 -3.19
N GLY A 53 16.13 -23.27 -4.04
CA GLY A 53 15.75 -24.19 -5.12
C GLY A 53 16.71 -24.13 -6.32
N GLY A 54 17.51 -23.07 -6.42
CA GLY A 54 18.49 -22.87 -7.49
C GLY A 54 17.91 -22.18 -8.72
N ASP A 55 16.69 -21.67 -8.63
CA ASP A 55 16.01 -21.01 -9.74
C ASP A 55 16.68 -19.69 -10.14
N ASN A 56 16.49 -19.31 -11.40
CA ASN A 56 16.87 -17.99 -11.84
C ASN A 56 15.92 -16.94 -11.24
N LEU A 57 16.49 -15.80 -10.88
CA LEU A 57 15.79 -14.75 -10.15
C LEU A 57 15.41 -13.58 -11.04
N GLN A 58 14.26 -12.98 -10.74
CA GLN A 58 13.98 -11.58 -11.04
C GLN A 58 14.58 -10.73 -9.91
N VAL A 59 15.30 -9.67 -10.28
CA VAL A 59 15.93 -8.73 -9.35
C VAL A 59 15.46 -7.31 -9.67
N ARG A 60 14.92 -6.61 -8.66
CA ARG A 60 14.59 -5.18 -8.75
C ARG A 60 15.47 -4.38 -7.82
N TYR A 61 16.05 -3.30 -8.33
CA TYR A 61 16.78 -2.31 -7.55
C TYR A 61 15.89 -1.13 -7.26
N TYR A 62 15.96 -0.63 -6.04
CA TYR A 62 15.28 0.58 -5.61
C TYR A 62 16.27 1.52 -4.98
N GLY A 63 16.05 2.83 -5.12
CA GLY A 63 16.91 3.79 -4.46
C GLY A 63 16.52 5.24 -4.67
N ARG A 64 16.95 6.09 -3.75
CA ARG A 64 16.78 7.55 -3.80
C ARG A 64 17.83 8.26 -2.95
N GLN A 65 17.87 9.58 -3.08
CA GLN A 65 18.62 10.41 -2.14
C GLN A 65 18.03 10.27 -0.72
N LYS A 66 18.90 10.07 0.27
CA LYS A 66 18.51 10.01 1.68
C LYS A 66 18.41 11.41 2.25
N THR A 67 17.24 11.75 2.77
CA THR A 67 16.92 13.04 3.39
C THR A 67 16.19 12.80 4.71
N ALA A 68 16.14 13.79 5.59
CA ALA A 68 15.35 13.69 6.82
C ALA A 68 13.87 13.40 6.54
N SER A 69 13.31 14.03 5.49
CA SER A 69 11.93 13.80 5.05
C SER A 69 11.72 12.39 4.49
N SER A 70 12.66 11.84 3.71
CA SER A 70 12.48 10.51 3.12
C SER A 70 12.50 9.38 4.16
N SER A 71 13.17 9.59 5.30
CA SER A 71 13.21 8.64 6.42
C SER A 71 12.09 8.80 7.44
N GLN A 72 11.18 9.77 7.25
CA GLN A 72 10.09 10.03 8.18
C GLN A 72 9.05 8.91 8.12
N LYS A 73 8.64 8.38 9.28
CA LYS A 73 7.49 7.47 9.35
C LYS A 73 6.20 8.22 9.06
N PHE A 74 5.22 7.56 8.48
CA PHE A 74 3.89 8.13 8.27
C PHE A 74 2.79 7.09 8.50
N THR A 75 1.58 7.56 8.76
CA THR A 75 0.46 6.69 9.11
C THR A 75 -0.71 6.92 8.16
N ILE A 76 -1.35 5.83 7.76
CA ILE A 76 -2.66 5.83 7.10
C ILE A 76 -3.65 5.14 8.03
N VAL A 77 -4.85 5.70 8.16
CA VAL A 77 -5.91 5.12 9.01
C VAL A 77 -7.11 4.74 8.14
N PHE A 78 -7.71 3.59 8.42
CA PHE A 78 -8.97 3.18 7.81
C PHE A 78 -10.09 3.06 8.84
N LEU A 79 -11.26 3.58 8.47
CA LEU A 79 -12.50 3.54 9.23
C LEU A 79 -13.47 2.60 8.50
N PRO A 80 -13.70 1.38 9.00
CA PRO A 80 -14.69 0.48 8.42
C PRO A 80 -16.09 0.78 8.97
N ASP A 81 -17.11 0.47 8.19
CA ASP A 81 -18.49 0.18 8.61
C ASP A 81 -18.94 0.99 9.85
N THR A 82 -19.19 2.28 9.62
CA THR A 82 -19.66 3.19 10.68
C THR A 82 -21.17 3.32 10.71
N GLN A 83 -21.88 2.56 9.87
CA GLN A 83 -23.33 2.64 9.66
C GLN A 83 -24.10 2.54 10.97
N TYR A 84 -23.76 1.56 11.82
CA TYR A 84 -24.39 1.40 13.13
C TYR A 84 -24.06 2.50 14.14
N TYR A 85 -23.01 3.29 13.94
CA TYR A 85 -22.74 4.48 14.78
C TYR A 85 -23.64 5.65 14.39
N THR A 86 -24.09 5.69 13.15
CA THR A 86 -24.94 6.78 12.63
C THR A 86 -26.43 6.47 12.77
N GLU A 87 -26.80 5.19 12.84
CA GLU A 87 -28.16 4.67 13.07
C GLU A 87 -28.59 4.80 14.56
N GLU A 88 -28.64 6.04 15.08
CA GLU A 88 -29.15 6.35 16.43
C GLU A 88 -30.51 7.07 16.41
N PRO A 89 -31.30 7.10 17.51
CA PRO A 89 -31.17 6.31 18.73
C PRO A 89 -31.79 4.90 18.61
N GLN A 90 -31.81 4.33 17.42
CA GLN A 90 -32.53 3.13 16.96
C GLN A 90 -31.68 2.61 15.76
N GLU A 91 -31.15 1.39 15.64
CA GLU A 91 -31.79 0.11 15.96
C GLU A 91 -30.80 -1.05 16.21
N ASN A 92 -29.76 -1.21 15.39
CA ASN A 92 -29.04 -2.48 15.24
C ASN A 92 -27.64 -2.48 15.90
N HIS A 93 -27.21 -3.65 16.36
CA HIS A 93 -25.86 -3.95 16.86
C HIS A 93 -25.28 -3.08 18.01
N GLY A 94 -26.01 -2.08 18.53
CA GLY A 94 -25.66 -1.30 19.74
C GLY A 94 -24.67 -0.15 19.52
N GLY A 95 -24.40 0.21 18.26
CA GLY A 95 -23.53 1.31 17.90
C GLY A 95 -24.06 2.68 18.36
N ASN A 96 -23.15 3.63 18.50
CA ASN A 96 -23.48 4.98 18.94
C ASN A 96 -22.55 6.02 18.32
N ILE A 97 -23.02 7.26 18.11
CA ILE A 97 -22.29 8.29 17.37
C ILE A 97 -21.04 8.78 18.12
N ALA A 98 -20.96 8.56 19.44
CA ALA A 98 -19.76 8.86 20.21
C ALA A 98 -18.57 7.98 19.80
N MET A 99 -18.81 6.79 19.24
CA MET A 99 -17.76 5.92 18.70
C MET A 99 -17.11 6.53 17.46
N PHE A 100 -17.91 6.96 16.47
CA PHE A 100 -17.38 7.61 15.27
C PHE A 100 -16.69 8.93 15.61
N ASN A 101 -17.27 9.72 16.52
CA ASN A 101 -16.64 10.95 17.02
C ASN A 101 -15.30 10.66 17.74
N ALA A 102 -15.20 9.58 18.51
CA ALA A 102 -13.96 9.19 19.17
C ALA A 102 -12.87 8.80 18.14
N GLN A 103 -13.24 8.08 17.08
CA GLN A 103 -12.35 7.75 15.96
C GLN A 103 -11.76 9.02 15.32
N THR A 104 -12.62 9.94 14.87
CA THR A 104 -12.16 11.14 14.14
C THR A 104 -11.45 12.14 15.05
N ALA A 105 -11.87 12.26 16.31
CA ALA A 105 -11.17 13.09 17.31
C ALA A 105 -9.78 12.55 17.63
N TRP A 106 -9.63 11.23 17.79
CA TRP A 106 -8.32 10.61 18.02
C TRP A 106 -7.40 10.82 16.83
N ILE A 107 -7.91 10.67 15.60
CA ILE A 107 -7.13 10.92 14.38
C ILE A 107 -6.62 12.36 14.36
N ALA A 108 -7.50 13.35 14.57
CA ALA A 108 -7.09 14.76 14.58
C ALA A 108 -6.06 15.05 15.68
N ALA A 109 -6.28 14.54 16.90
CA ALA A 109 -5.38 14.74 18.03
C ALA A 109 -4.01 14.07 17.85
N ASN A 110 -3.94 12.97 17.08
CA ASN A 110 -2.69 12.23 16.84
C ASN A 110 -2.06 12.52 15.47
N ARG A 111 -2.64 13.44 14.68
CA ARG A 111 -2.19 13.71 13.31
C ARG A 111 -0.70 14.01 13.27
N GLU A 112 -0.21 14.90 14.12
CA GLU A 112 1.19 15.34 14.08
C GLU A 112 2.12 14.29 14.68
N SER A 113 1.79 13.74 15.85
CA SER A 113 2.63 12.80 16.58
C SER A 113 2.82 11.47 15.85
N LYS A 114 1.79 11.02 15.11
CA LYS A 114 1.83 9.80 14.30
C LYS A 114 2.05 10.08 12.81
N ASN A 115 2.20 11.34 12.42
CA ASN A 115 2.25 11.78 11.02
C ASN A 115 1.16 11.10 10.19
N ILE A 116 -0.10 11.23 10.61
CA ILE A 116 -1.24 10.71 9.87
C ILE A 116 -1.39 11.58 8.61
N VAL A 117 -1.36 10.93 7.45
CA VAL A 117 -1.36 11.61 6.14
C VAL A 117 -2.61 11.35 5.31
N TYR A 118 -3.37 10.30 5.64
CA TYR A 118 -4.58 9.93 4.90
C TYR A 118 -5.55 9.15 5.79
N VAL A 119 -6.86 9.34 5.57
CA VAL A 119 -7.93 8.51 6.13
C VAL A 119 -8.82 7.96 5.01
N GLY A 120 -9.01 6.64 4.98
CA GLY A 120 -10.02 6.01 4.12
C GLY A 120 -11.22 5.52 4.93
N GLN A 121 -12.43 5.87 4.56
CA GLN A 121 -13.64 5.21 5.06
C GLN A 121 -14.04 4.12 4.05
N LEU A 122 -14.23 2.88 4.51
CA LEU A 122 -14.31 1.68 3.66
C LEU A 122 -15.72 1.33 3.18
N GLY A 123 -16.66 2.27 3.14
CA GLY A 123 -18.07 2.02 2.80
C GLY A 123 -18.92 1.76 4.01
N ASP A 124 -20.24 1.78 3.81
CA ASP A 124 -21.26 1.72 4.86
C ASP A 124 -20.97 2.74 5.97
N CYS A 125 -20.85 4.00 5.53
CA CYS A 125 -20.75 5.14 6.41
C CYS A 125 -22.08 5.44 7.13
N VAL A 126 -23.20 5.14 6.45
CA VAL A 126 -24.58 5.23 6.96
C VAL A 126 -25.32 3.90 6.72
N GLU A 127 -26.45 3.68 7.40
CA GLU A 127 -27.19 2.41 7.34
C GLU A 127 -28.28 2.43 6.26
N ASN A 128 -28.94 3.57 6.07
CA ASN A 128 -30.22 3.62 5.37
C ASN A 128 -30.20 4.41 4.06
N ALA A 129 -29.04 4.68 3.45
CA ALA A 129 -28.90 5.34 2.14
C ALA A 129 -29.86 6.53 1.93
N ASP A 130 -30.73 6.45 0.90
CA ASP A 130 -31.80 7.40 0.55
C ASP A 130 -33.18 6.98 1.14
N HIS A 131 -33.25 5.95 2.00
CA HIS A 131 -34.47 5.23 2.36
C HIS A 131 -35.30 5.86 3.48
N LEU A 132 -34.68 6.60 4.40
CA LEU A 132 -35.39 7.17 5.55
C LEU A 132 -36.46 8.19 5.09
N PRO A 133 -37.73 8.06 5.52
CA PRO A 133 -38.79 8.98 5.15
C PRO A 133 -38.82 10.24 6.03
N GLY A 134 -39.55 11.26 5.56
CA GLY A 134 -39.93 12.39 6.40
C GLY A 134 -38.76 13.29 6.82
N PRO A 135 -38.79 13.90 8.02
CA PRO A 135 -37.77 14.85 8.47
C PRO A 135 -36.42 14.19 8.77
N ASP A 136 -36.40 12.88 9.02
CA ASP A 136 -35.21 12.13 9.45
C ASP A 136 -34.37 11.62 8.28
N LYS A 137 -34.81 11.85 7.04
CA LYS A 137 -34.19 11.37 5.79
C LYS A 137 -32.68 11.62 5.65
N GLU A 138 -32.13 12.59 6.38
CA GLU A 138 -30.73 13.00 6.31
C GLU A 138 -29.99 12.83 7.63
N ILE A 139 -30.60 12.22 8.66
CA ILE A 139 -30.05 12.27 10.02
C ILE A 139 -28.71 11.52 10.13
N GLU A 140 -28.62 10.33 9.56
CA GLU A 140 -27.39 9.51 9.54
C GLU A 140 -26.28 10.24 8.79
N TRP A 141 -26.61 10.79 7.61
CA TRP A 141 -25.68 11.59 6.80
C TRP A 141 -25.17 12.84 7.53
N ARG A 142 -26.02 13.52 8.32
CA ARG A 142 -25.61 14.67 9.13
C ARG A 142 -24.66 14.26 10.23
N ARG A 143 -24.91 13.12 10.89
CA ARG A 143 -24.04 12.56 11.92
C ARG A 143 -22.67 12.17 11.34
N ALA A 144 -22.66 11.43 10.23
CA ALA A 144 -21.44 11.07 9.51
C ALA A 144 -20.63 12.32 9.11
N ARG A 145 -21.28 13.31 8.49
CA ARG A 145 -20.67 14.59 8.13
C ARG A 145 -20.05 15.27 9.35
N ASP A 146 -20.78 15.35 10.45
CA ASP A 146 -20.31 16.06 11.65
C ASP A 146 -19.12 15.34 12.32
N ALA A 147 -19.12 14.00 12.33
CA ALA A 147 -17.96 13.22 12.78
C ALA A 147 -16.74 13.47 11.88
N MET A 148 -16.89 13.37 10.56
CA MET A 148 -15.83 13.56 9.58
C MET A 148 -15.31 15.01 9.51
N ALA A 149 -16.15 16.00 9.81
CA ALA A 149 -15.76 17.41 9.86
C ALA A 149 -14.59 17.67 10.84
N THR A 150 -14.39 16.79 11.82
CA THR A 150 -13.26 16.85 12.76
C THR A 150 -11.90 16.71 12.06
N ILE A 151 -11.76 15.74 11.16
CA ILE A 151 -10.51 15.56 10.38
C ILE A 151 -10.43 16.50 9.18
N GLU A 152 -11.57 17.05 8.75
CA GLU A 152 -11.63 18.08 7.71
C GLU A 152 -11.19 19.46 8.23
N ASN A 153 -11.25 19.68 9.55
CA ASN A 153 -11.01 20.98 10.14
C ASN A 153 -9.51 21.38 10.10
N PRO A 154 -9.15 22.49 9.41
CA PRO A 154 -7.76 22.94 9.31
C PRO A 154 -7.10 23.27 10.65
N THR A 155 -7.89 23.76 11.61
CA THR A 155 -7.38 24.14 12.95
C THR A 155 -7.08 22.90 13.78
N LEU A 156 -7.93 21.87 13.71
CA LEU A 156 -7.74 20.65 14.50
C LEU A 156 -6.63 19.77 13.93
N THR A 157 -6.42 19.79 12.62
CA THR A 157 -5.43 18.96 11.94
C THR A 157 -4.13 19.67 11.60
N ASN A 158 -4.06 20.99 11.78
CA ASN A 158 -2.94 21.83 11.36
C ASN A 158 -2.55 21.63 9.88
N LEU A 159 -3.56 21.50 9.03
CA LEU A 159 -3.43 21.33 7.58
C LEU A 159 -4.36 22.33 6.86
N PRO A 160 -3.89 23.08 5.85
CA PRO A 160 -4.69 24.15 5.23
C PRO A 160 -6.08 23.73 4.71
N GLN A 161 -6.21 22.47 4.30
CA GLN A 161 -7.45 21.90 3.75
C GLN A 161 -8.01 20.78 4.63
N GLY A 162 -7.53 20.63 5.87
CA GLY A 162 -7.79 19.42 6.65
C GLY A 162 -6.93 18.23 6.21
N LEU A 163 -7.14 17.09 6.86
CA LEU A 163 -6.49 15.84 6.48
C LEU A 163 -7.04 15.35 5.12
N PRO A 164 -6.20 14.86 4.19
CA PRO A 164 -6.67 14.11 3.04
C PRO A 164 -7.52 12.90 3.45
N PHE A 165 -8.69 12.76 2.85
CA PHE A 165 -9.58 11.61 3.08
C PHE A 165 -10.48 11.29 1.89
N GLY A 166 -11.01 10.07 1.87
CA GLY A 166 -12.03 9.60 0.95
C GLY A 166 -13.02 8.67 1.65
N ILE A 167 -14.23 8.55 1.09
CA ILE A 167 -15.31 7.71 1.64
C ILE A 167 -15.81 6.81 0.52
N CYS A 168 -15.58 5.51 0.65
CA CYS A 168 -16.10 4.55 -0.32
C CYS A 168 -17.63 4.45 -0.22
N VAL A 169 -18.29 4.15 -1.33
CA VAL A 169 -19.72 3.80 -1.35
C VAL A 169 -19.83 2.30 -1.07
N GLY A 170 -20.45 1.92 0.04
CA GLY A 170 -20.85 0.56 0.36
C GLY A 170 -22.27 0.23 -0.11
N ASN A 171 -22.76 -0.96 0.20
CA ASN A 171 -24.10 -1.37 -0.17
C ASN A 171 -25.19 -0.61 0.62
N HIS A 172 -24.90 -0.10 1.82
CA HIS A 172 -25.80 0.72 2.61
C HIS A 172 -25.83 2.20 2.19
N GLU A 173 -24.99 2.62 1.24
CA GLU A 173 -25.11 3.92 0.58
C GLU A 173 -25.98 3.89 -0.69
N GLN A 174 -26.30 2.70 -1.19
CA GLN A 174 -27.03 2.49 -2.44
C GLN A 174 -28.52 2.30 -2.20
N SER A 175 -29.34 2.83 -3.10
CA SER A 175 -30.80 2.73 -3.06
C SER A 175 -31.39 2.31 -4.41
N PRO A 176 -31.97 1.11 -4.56
CA PRO A 176 -32.14 0.07 -3.54
C PRO A 176 -30.82 -0.44 -2.95
N PHE A 177 -30.88 -0.92 -1.71
CA PHE A 177 -29.77 -1.56 -1.00
C PHE A 177 -28.92 -2.47 -1.89
N GLY A 178 -27.60 -2.25 -1.91
CA GLY A 178 -26.63 -3.04 -2.65
C GLY A 178 -26.81 -3.06 -4.17
N ASN A 179 -27.55 -2.10 -4.73
CA ASN A 179 -27.76 -1.96 -6.16
C ASN A 179 -27.01 -0.74 -6.71
N ALA A 180 -25.82 -0.98 -7.28
CA ALA A 180 -25.01 0.05 -7.94
C ALA A 180 -25.69 0.75 -9.14
N ALA A 181 -26.72 0.13 -9.74
CA ALA A 181 -27.53 0.80 -10.77
C ALA A 181 -28.64 1.70 -10.19
N GLY A 182 -28.76 1.75 -8.86
CA GLY A 182 -29.71 2.56 -8.12
C GLY A 182 -29.24 4.02 -7.96
N THR A 183 -29.58 4.61 -6.81
CA THR A 183 -29.21 5.98 -6.46
C THR A 183 -28.32 6.04 -5.24
N THR A 184 -27.52 7.09 -5.19
CA THR A 184 -26.61 7.50 -4.11
C THR A 184 -26.79 9.00 -3.85
N ASN A 185 -28.06 9.46 -3.82
CA ASN A 185 -28.36 10.90 -3.88
C ASN A 185 -27.85 11.63 -2.64
N LEU A 186 -28.06 11.05 -1.46
CA LEU A 186 -27.61 11.64 -0.21
C LEU A 186 -26.11 11.50 -0.03
N TYR A 187 -25.49 10.38 -0.42
CA TYR A 187 -24.03 10.28 -0.50
C TYR A 187 -23.45 11.44 -1.31
N ASN A 188 -23.94 11.65 -2.53
CA ASN A 188 -23.44 12.73 -3.38
C ASN A 188 -23.82 14.15 -2.90
N LYS A 189 -24.84 14.28 -2.06
CA LYS A 189 -25.17 15.55 -1.40
C LYS A 189 -24.18 15.90 -0.29
N PHE A 190 -23.76 14.93 0.51
CA PHE A 190 -22.91 15.17 1.69
C PHE A 190 -21.41 14.99 1.39
N PHE A 191 -21.05 14.00 0.59
CA PHE A 191 -19.69 13.59 0.25
C PHE A 191 -19.48 13.42 -1.27
N GLY A 192 -20.26 14.15 -2.07
CA GLY A 192 -20.10 14.17 -3.53
C GLY A 192 -18.92 15.02 -4.01
N ALA A 193 -18.72 15.07 -5.32
CA ALA A 193 -17.62 15.80 -5.95
C ALA A 193 -17.58 17.29 -5.56
N ALA A 194 -18.75 17.91 -5.34
CA ALA A 194 -18.86 19.29 -4.89
C ALA A 194 -18.30 19.52 -3.48
N HIS A 195 -18.36 18.52 -2.59
CA HIS A 195 -17.77 18.59 -1.26
C HIS A 195 -16.24 18.59 -1.32
N PHE A 196 -15.66 17.83 -2.26
CA PHE A 196 -14.22 17.73 -2.43
C PHE A 196 -13.62 18.75 -3.43
N ALA A 197 -14.45 19.47 -4.17
CA ALA A 197 -14.01 20.42 -5.18
C ALA A 197 -13.06 21.48 -4.62
N GLY A 198 -11.92 21.67 -5.28
CA GLY A 198 -10.89 22.64 -4.88
C GLY A 198 -9.89 22.14 -3.84
N ARG A 199 -10.08 20.92 -3.29
CA ARG A 199 -9.06 20.26 -2.46
C ARG A 199 -7.94 19.73 -3.35
N GLU A 200 -6.70 20.04 -3.00
CA GLU A 200 -5.51 19.66 -3.80
C GLU A 200 -5.34 18.15 -3.88
N TYR A 201 -5.80 17.43 -2.86
CA TYR A 201 -5.72 15.98 -2.81
C TYR A 201 -6.86 15.28 -3.57
N TYR A 202 -7.88 15.99 -4.07
CA TYR A 202 -8.98 15.38 -4.84
C TYR A 202 -8.63 15.31 -6.33
N GLY A 203 -8.49 14.10 -6.85
CA GLY A 203 -8.05 13.87 -8.22
C GLY A 203 -9.17 13.83 -9.26
N GLY A 204 -10.40 13.55 -8.82
CA GLY A 204 -11.58 13.47 -9.69
C GLY A 204 -12.37 12.18 -9.50
N HIS A 205 -13.35 11.98 -10.37
CA HIS A 205 -14.31 10.89 -10.29
C HIS A 205 -14.60 10.26 -11.65
N TYR A 206 -15.14 9.05 -11.63
CA TYR A 206 -15.72 8.40 -12.79
C TYR A 206 -17.18 8.85 -12.97
N GLY A 207 -17.66 8.89 -14.21
CA GLY A 207 -19.05 9.21 -14.50
C GLY A 207 -19.45 10.64 -14.13
N THR A 208 -20.64 10.79 -13.52
CA THR A 208 -21.26 12.11 -13.22
C THR A 208 -21.43 12.38 -11.73
N ASN A 209 -21.03 11.42 -10.88
CA ASN A 209 -21.16 11.45 -9.44
C ASN A 209 -19.84 10.97 -8.79
N ASN A 210 -19.77 10.91 -7.46
CA ASN A 210 -18.54 10.62 -6.71
C ASN A 210 -18.46 9.18 -6.20
N ASP A 211 -19.26 8.28 -6.75
CA ASP A 211 -19.37 6.90 -6.25
C ASP A 211 -18.07 6.13 -6.46
N ASN A 212 -17.37 6.46 -7.55
CA ASN A 212 -16.02 6.01 -7.84
C ASN A 212 -15.14 7.25 -8.04
N HIS A 213 -14.10 7.42 -7.23
CA HIS A 213 -13.27 8.62 -7.22
C HIS A 213 -11.86 8.32 -6.74
N TYR A 214 -10.96 9.29 -6.81
CA TYR A 214 -9.61 9.10 -6.30
C TYR A 214 -9.03 10.34 -5.63
N GLN A 215 -8.12 10.08 -4.69
CA GLN A 215 -7.32 11.07 -4.01
C GLN A 215 -5.84 10.85 -4.27
N VAL A 216 -5.04 11.89 -4.10
CA VAL A 216 -3.58 11.84 -4.18
C VAL A 216 -2.96 12.53 -2.97
N PHE A 217 -1.83 12.02 -2.51
CA PHE A 217 -1.01 12.67 -1.49
C PHE A 217 0.44 12.24 -1.65
N SER A 218 1.36 13.05 -1.11
CA SER A 218 2.78 12.75 -1.12
C SER A 218 3.32 12.80 0.30
N THR A 219 4.12 11.80 0.68
CA THR A 219 4.76 11.75 1.98
C THR A 219 6.06 11.00 1.87
N SER A 220 7.06 11.43 2.65
CA SER A 220 8.34 10.71 2.75
C SER A 220 9.01 10.42 1.42
N GLY A 221 8.83 11.29 0.41
CA GLY A 221 9.37 11.11 -0.94
C GLY A 221 8.67 10.05 -1.79
N ILE A 222 7.42 9.70 -1.47
CA ILE A 222 6.57 8.75 -2.18
C ILE A 222 5.27 9.45 -2.55
N ASP A 223 4.85 9.28 -3.80
CA ASP A 223 3.54 9.73 -4.26
C ASP A 223 2.55 8.58 -4.19
N PHE A 224 1.38 8.83 -3.60
CA PHE A 224 0.30 7.87 -3.49
C PHE A 224 -0.93 8.31 -4.28
N MET A 225 -1.67 7.33 -4.77
CA MET A 225 -3.03 7.50 -5.26
C MET A 225 -3.92 6.47 -4.58
N VAL A 226 -5.01 6.95 -3.98
CA VAL A 226 -6.06 6.09 -3.41
C VAL A 226 -7.25 6.15 -4.33
N ILE A 227 -7.62 5.03 -4.94
CA ILE A 227 -8.80 4.94 -5.81
C ILE A 227 -9.90 4.24 -5.02
N SER A 228 -11.01 4.93 -4.84
CA SER A 228 -12.22 4.42 -4.23
C SER A 228 -13.16 3.88 -5.31
N LEU A 229 -13.55 2.62 -5.20
CA LEU A 229 -14.52 1.98 -6.09
C LEU A 229 -15.74 1.57 -5.28
N GLU A 230 -16.94 1.96 -5.72
CA GLU A 230 -18.18 1.62 -5.04
C GLU A 230 -18.39 0.10 -4.97
N TYR A 231 -19.22 -0.35 -4.02
CA TYR A 231 -19.73 -1.72 -4.00
C TYR A 231 -20.50 -2.01 -5.30
N ASP A 232 -19.93 -2.84 -6.18
CA ASP A 232 -20.58 -3.20 -7.45
C ASP A 232 -20.24 -4.63 -7.85
N LEU A 233 -21.19 -5.53 -7.60
CA LEU A 233 -21.09 -6.94 -8.01
C LEU A 233 -21.61 -7.20 -9.42
N SER A 234 -22.16 -6.17 -10.09
CA SER A 234 -22.75 -6.31 -11.41
C SER A 234 -21.70 -6.54 -12.50
N THR A 235 -22.18 -6.81 -13.72
CA THR A 235 -21.31 -6.87 -14.90
C THR A 235 -20.92 -5.49 -15.40
N ALA A 236 -21.58 -4.41 -14.98
CA ALA A 236 -21.26 -3.04 -15.39
C ALA A 236 -19.89 -2.60 -14.84
N PHE A 237 -19.54 -3.03 -13.62
CA PHE A 237 -18.24 -2.79 -13.00
C PHE A 237 -17.05 -3.08 -13.92
N ILE A 238 -17.12 -4.20 -14.65
CA ILE A 238 -16.04 -4.71 -15.53
C ILE A 238 -16.35 -4.55 -17.02
N ALA A 239 -17.47 -3.91 -17.37
CA ALA A 239 -17.83 -3.69 -18.76
C ALA A 239 -16.83 -2.72 -19.42
N PRO A 240 -16.65 -2.79 -20.75
CA PRO A 240 -15.82 -1.83 -21.47
C PRO A 240 -16.20 -0.39 -21.17
N GLY A 241 -15.23 0.39 -20.66
CA GLY A 241 -15.42 1.77 -20.23
C GLY A 241 -16.11 1.93 -18.86
N GLY A 242 -16.33 0.84 -18.13
CA GLY A 242 -16.88 0.81 -16.77
C GLY A 242 -15.88 1.29 -15.70
N PRO A 243 -16.29 1.26 -14.41
CA PRO A 243 -15.47 1.71 -13.29
C PRO A 243 -14.09 1.05 -13.22
N LEU A 244 -13.97 -0.27 -13.44
CA LEU A 244 -12.68 -0.95 -13.36
C LEU A 244 -11.74 -0.59 -14.52
N ASP A 245 -12.28 -0.37 -15.73
CA ASP A 245 -11.50 0.11 -16.88
C ASP A 245 -10.98 1.54 -16.64
N TRP A 246 -11.80 2.40 -16.02
CA TRP A 246 -11.37 3.75 -15.62
C TRP A 246 -10.26 3.71 -14.57
N ALA A 247 -10.41 2.88 -13.53
CA ALA A 247 -9.39 2.71 -12.49
C ALA A 247 -8.07 2.19 -13.07
N GLU A 248 -8.13 1.18 -13.94
CA GLU A 248 -6.96 0.67 -14.66
C GLU A 248 -6.28 1.77 -15.48
N GLY A 249 -7.05 2.63 -16.15
CA GLY A 249 -6.51 3.79 -16.87
C GLY A 249 -5.77 4.77 -15.96
N LEU A 250 -6.23 4.98 -14.72
CA LEU A 250 -5.51 5.77 -13.72
C LEU A 250 -4.20 5.09 -13.30
N VAL A 251 -4.23 3.78 -13.02
CA VAL A 251 -3.03 3.00 -12.65
C VAL A 251 -1.98 3.07 -13.75
N GLN A 252 -2.37 2.84 -15.00
CA GLN A 252 -1.49 2.88 -16.17
C GLN A 252 -0.87 4.27 -16.41
N SER A 253 -1.66 5.33 -16.24
CA SER A 253 -1.21 6.71 -16.49
C SER A 253 -0.37 7.29 -15.35
N ASN A 254 -0.25 6.59 -14.21
CA ASN A 254 0.48 7.06 -13.02
C ASN A 254 1.50 6.04 -12.50
N PRO A 255 2.45 5.56 -13.33
CA PRO A 255 3.40 4.51 -12.93
C PRO A 255 4.32 4.92 -11.78
N GLY A 256 4.52 6.23 -11.55
CA GLY A 256 5.32 6.75 -10.45
C GLY A 256 4.60 6.83 -9.09
N LYS A 257 3.28 6.62 -9.05
CA LYS A 257 2.49 6.65 -7.81
C LYS A 257 2.23 5.25 -7.28
N ARG A 258 2.38 5.04 -5.98
CA ARG A 258 1.92 3.82 -5.29
C ARG A 258 0.39 3.85 -5.19
N ILE A 259 -0.25 2.81 -5.72
CA ILE A 259 -1.70 2.72 -5.81
C ILE A 259 -2.24 1.88 -4.65
N ILE A 260 -3.20 2.48 -3.95
CA ILE A 260 -4.08 1.82 -2.98
C ILE A 260 -5.47 1.83 -3.62
N ILE A 261 -6.08 0.65 -3.76
CA ILE A 261 -7.50 0.55 -4.09
C ILE A 261 -8.26 0.34 -2.78
N MET A 262 -9.31 1.11 -2.55
CA MET A 262 -10.29 0.80 -1.52
C MET A 262 -11.66 0.55 -2.15
N THR A 263 -12.31 -0.52 -1.74
CA THR A 263 -13.69 -0.83 -2.10
C THR A 263 -14.37 -1.53 -0.94
N HIS A 264 -15.69 -1.55 -0.90
CA HIS A 264 -16.38 -2.05 0.26
C HIS A 264 -16.18 -3.56 0.46
N TYR A 265 -16.30 -4.39 -0.59
CA TYR A 265 -16.17 -5.85 -0.46
C TYR A 265 -15.01 -6.42 -1.28
N ILE A 266 -13.99 -6.96 -0.59
CA ILE A 266 -12.81 -7.55 -1.26
C ILE A 266 -12.63 -9.05 -1.01
N MET A 267 -12.87 -9.55 0.20
CA MET A 267 -12.56 -10.92 0.61
C MET A 267 -13.25 -11.28 1.92
N ASP A 268 -13.18 -12.55 2.31
CA ASP A 268 -13.68 -13.05 3.59
C ASP A 268 -12.61 -13.18 4.69
N GLU A 269 -13.05 -13.55 5.91
CA GLU A 269 -12.17 -13.76 7.07
C GLU A 269 -11.20 -14.95 6.90
N THR A 270 -11.42 -15.81 5.91
CA THR A 270 -10.48 -16.88 5.52
C THR A 270 -9.42 -16.39 4.53
N ALA A 271 -9.44 -15.09 4.22
CA ALA A 271 -8.66 -14.44 3.18
C ALA A 271 -8.98 -14.96 1.77
N THR A 272 -10.19 -15.47 1.52
CA THR A 272 -10.63 -15.85 0.17
C THR A 272 -11.28 -14.65 -0.51
N PHE A 273 -10.83 -14.31 -1.73
CA PHE A 273 -11.39 -13.16 -2.45
C PHE A 273 -12.89 -13.31 -2.69
N GLY A 274 -13.61 -12.21 -2.48
CA GLY A 274 -14.98 -12.04 -2.91
C GLY A 274 -15.03 -11.65 -4.40
N PRO A 275 -16.23 -11.64 -5.02
CA PRO A 275 -16.36 -11.45 -6.46
C PRO A 275 -15.83 -10.12 -6.98
N GLN A 276 -15.91 -9.03 -6.21
CA GLN A 276 -15.39 -7.72 -6.63
C GLN A 276 -13.88 -7.62 -6.41
N GLY A 277 -13.40 -8.00 -5.22
CA GLY A 277 -11.97 -8.03 -4.91
C GLY A 277 -11.16 -8.90 -5.88
N GLU A 278 -11.68 -10.08 -6.24
CA GLU A 278 -11.04 -10.97 -7.23
C GLU A 278 -10.89 -10.28 -8.59
N LYS A 279 -11.96 -9.63 -9.09
CA LYS A 279 -11.92 -8.90 -10.37
C LYS A 279 -10.88 -7.76 -10.36
N ILE A 280 -10.81 -7.01 -9.26
CA ILE A 280 -9.83 -5.91 -9.10
C ILE A 280 -8.41 -6.48 -9.09
N TYR A 281 -8.16 -7.48 -8.23
CA TYR A 281 -6.85 -8.10 -8.10
C TYR A 281 -6.38 -8.69 -9.44
N GLU A 282 -7.21 -9.52 -10.08
CA GLU A 282 -6.86 -10.18 -11.35
C GLU A 282 -6.56 -9.16 -12.46
N ARG A 283 -7.27 -8.04 -12.50
CA ARG A 283 -7.01 -6.98 -13.49
C ARG A 283 -5.72 -6.22 -13.19
N LEU A 284 -5.49 -5.86 -11.93
CA LEU A 284 -4.46 -4.88 -11.58
C LEU A 284 -3.12 -5.48 -11.12
N LYS A 285 -3.06 -6.78 -10.76
CA LYS A 285 -1.83 -7.44 -10.29
C LYS A 285 -0.65 -7.37 -11.27
N VAL A 286 -0.92 -7.12 -12.55
CA VAL A 286 0.10 -6.96 -13.59
C VAL A 286 0.89 -5.65 -13.45
N TYR A 287 0.36 -4.66 -12.73
CA TYR A 287 0.99 -3.35 -12.58
C TYR A 287 1.87 -3.28 -11.32
N PRO A 288 3.16 -2.93 -11.45
CA PRO A 288 4.11 -2.92 -10.32
C PRO A 288 3.82 -1.83 -9.28
N ASN A 289 2.97 -0.86 -9.62
CA ASN A 289 2.59 0.22 -8.74
C ASN A 289 1.28 -0.04 -7.97
N PHE A 290 0.56 -1.15 -8.23
CA PHE A 290 -0.57 -1.59 -7.40
C PHE A 290 -0.06 -2.35 -6.17
N SER A 291 -0.35 -1.83 -4.97
CA SER A 291 0.29 -2.31 -3.75
C SER A 291 -0.67 -2.75 -2.65
N PHE A 292 -1.82 -2.11 -2.52
CA PHE A 292 -2.80 -2.41 -1.48
C PHE A 292 -4.21 -2.49 -2.05
N LEU A 293 -4.95 -3.54 -1.66
CA LEU A 293 -6.38 -3.68 -1.86
C LEU A 293 -7.07 -3.72 -0.50
N MET A 294 -7.79 -2.66 -0.18
CA MET A 294 -8.39 -2.42 1.13
C MET A 294 -9.90 -2.59 1.03
N GLY A 295 -10.49 -3.29 1.99
CA GLY A 295 -11.93 -3.37 2.09
C GLY A 295 -12.42 -3.81 3.45
N ALA A 296 -13.73 -3.85 3.56
CA ALA A 296 -14.46 -4.21 4.74
C ALA A 296 -15.58 -5.18 4.32
N HIS A 297 -16.79 -4.97 4.81
CA HIS A 297 -17.99 -5.73 4.44
C HIS A 297 -17.96 -7.20 4.87
N VAL A 298 -19.17 -7.73 5.03
CA VAL A 298 -19.46 -9.02 5.66
C VAL A 298 -18.79 -10.20 4.97
N SER A 299 -18.23 -11.09 5.79
CA SER A 299 -18.05 -12.50 5.42
C SER A 299 -18.56 -13.52 6.43
N SER A 300 -18.82 -13.10 7.67
CA SER A 300 -19.46 -13.92 8.70
C SER A 300 -20.27 -13.08 9.69
N LEU A 301 -21.06 -13.76 10.53
CA LEU A 301 -22.00 -13.13 11.48
C LEU A 301 -21.35 -12.32 12.62
N ASN A 302 -20.01 -12.31 12.74
CA ASN A 302 -19.30 -11.62 13.82
C ASN A 302 -18.41 -10.47 13.33
N GLY A 303 -18.41 -10.18 12.03
CA GLY A 303 -17.37 -9.35 11.41
C GLY A 303 -16.02 -10.07 11.45
N GLY A 304 -14.98 -9.47 10.88
CA GLY A 304 -13.70 -10.14 10.77
C GLY A 304 -12.55 -9.27 10.30
N GLU A 305 -11.36 -9.80 10.53
CA GLU A 305 -10.12 -9.25 10.02
C GLU A 305 -9.37 -10.37 9.32
N ALA A 306 -8.89 -10.07 8.12
CA ALA A 306 -8.05 -10.99 7.37
C ALA A 306 -7.06 -10.18 6.55
N HIS A 307 -5.93 -10.80 6.25
CA HIS A 307 -4.98 -10.25 5.29
C HIS A 307 -4.38 -11.38 4.48
N ARG A 308 -4.01 -11.06 3.24
CA ARG A 308 -3.22 -11.93 2.36
C ARG A 308 -2.21 -11.10 1.59
N THR A 309 -1.15 -11.75 1.17
CA THR A 309 -0.14 -11.18 0.29
C THR A 309 -0.02 -12.09 -0.92
N ASP A 310 -0.22 -11.52 -2.10
CA ASP A 310 -0.13 -12.25 -3.36
C ASP A 310 1.01 -11.69 -4.20
N VAL A 311 1.70 -12.60 -4.89
CA VAL A 311 2.84 -12.29 -5.77
C VAL A 311 2.47 -12.65 -7.21
N TYR A 312 2.70 -11.73 -8.14
CA TYR A 312 2.53 -11.98 -9.57
C TYR A 312 3.62 -11.28 -10.36
N ASN A 313 4.47 -12.04 -11.07
CA ASN A 313 5.63 -11.52 -11.80
C ASN A 313 6.54 -10.59 -10.97
N GLY A 314 6.69 -10.89 -9.67
CA GLY A 314 7.44 -10.08 -8.70
C GLY A 314 6.71 -8.82 -8.20
N ASN A 315 5.52 -8.52 -8.72
CA ASN A 315 4.63 -7.52 -8.12
C ASN A 315 3.99 -8.11 -6.86
N VAL A 316 3.86 -7.30 -5.82
CA VAL A 316 3.33 -7.73 -4.52
C VAL A 316 2.14 -6.88 -4.17
N VAL A 317 1.01 -7.54 -3.90
CA VAL A 317 -0.24 -6.89 -3.49
C VAL A 317 -0.64 -7.41 -2.12
N HIS A 318 -0.88 -6.51 -1.19
CA HIS A 318 -1.46 -6.84 0.11
C HIS A 318 -2.95 -6.55 0.07
N SER A 319 -3.76 -7.59 0.25
CA SER A 319 -5.22 -7.46 0.37
C SER A 319 -5.63 -7.56 1.83
N ILE A 320 -6.44 -6.63 2.33
CA ILE A 320 -6.72 -6.51 3.76
C ILE A 320 -8.20 -6.21 4.02
N LEU A 321 -8.82 -7.08 4.83
CA LEU A 321 -10.19 -7.01 5.31
C LEU A 321 -10.16 -6.39 6.70
N THR A 322 -10.96 -5.35 6.88
CA THR A 322 -11.17 -4.67 8.15
C THR A 322 -12.67 -4.51 8.35
N ASP A 323 -13.33 -5.41 9.05
CA ASP A 323 -14.77 -5.35 9.31
C ASP A 323 -15.07 -5.61 10.80
N TYR A 324 -15.60 -4.61 11.48
CA TYR A 324 -15.95 -4.67 12.90
C TYR A 324 -17.45 -4.64 13.15
N GLN A 325 -18.26 -4.54 12.09
CA GLN A 325 -19.65 -4.07 12.19
C GLN A 325 -20.54 -4.95 13.06
N PHE A 326 -20.28 -6.26 13.11
CA PHE A 326 -21.06 -7.21 13.92
C PHE A 326 -20.40 -7.59 15.25
N ARG A 327 -19.27 -6.98 15.60
CA ARG A 327 -18.74 -7.06 16.97
C ARG A 327 -19.65 -6.27 17.92
N GLU A 328 -19.35 -6.36 19.21
CA GLU A 328 -20.11 -5.68 20.26
C GLU A 328 -20.28 -4.18 19.95
N ASN A 329 -21.49 -3.65 20.13
CA ASN A 329 -21.85 -2.25 19.91
C ASN A 329 -21.47 -1.70 18.51
N GLY A 330 -21.69 -2.48 17.46
CA GLY A 330 -21.33 -2.10 16.08
C GLY A 330 -19.81 -2.03 15.84
N GLY A 331 -19.01 -2.72 16.66
CA GLY A 331 -17.55 -2.66 16.57
C GLY A 331 -16.87 -1.70 17.52
N ASP A 332 -17.58 -1.16 18.52
CA ASP A 332 -16.98 -0.43 19.65
C ASP A 332 -16.04 0.73 19.26
N GLY A 333 -16.17 1.30 18.06
CA GLY A 333 -15.31 2.35 17.56
C GLY A 333 -13.90 1.90 17.17
N PHE A 334 -13.67 0.63 16.84
CA PHE A 334 -12.38 0.17 16.33
C PHE A 334 -12.03 0.82 14.98
N LEU A 335 -10.76 1.19 14.82
CA LEU A 335 -10.17 1.67 13.58
C LEU A 335 -8.88 0.91 13.28
N ARG A 336 -8.45 0.94 12.02
CA ARG A 336 -7.23 0.29 11.57
C ARG A 336 -6.13 1.30 11.29
N ILE A 337 -4.94 1.07 11.85
CA ILE A 337 -3.77 1.95 11.77
C ILE A 337 -2.67 1.21 11.00
N TYR A 338 -2.15 1.85 9.94
CA TYR A 338 -0.99 1.38 9.18
C TYR A 338 0.16 2.38 9.31
N GLU A 339 1.20 2.03 10.06
CA GLU A 339 2.43 2.83 10.17
C GLU A 339 3.46 2.34 9.13
N PHE A 340 3.85 3.23 8.24
CA PHE A 340 4.86 3.00 7.21
C PHE A 340 6.22 3.47 7.73
N ASP A 341 7.21 2.57 7.76
CA ASP A 341 8.60 2.85 8.07
C ASP A 341 9.54 2.71 6.85
N PRO A 342 9.94 3.83 6.22
CA PRO A 342 10.87 3.81 5.10
C PRO A 342 12.28 3.30 5.44
N ASN A 343 12.65 3.27 6.72
CA ASN A 343 14.00 2.86 7.13
C ASN A 343 14.18 1.34 7.10
N VAL A 344 13.08 0.58 7.15
CA VAL A 344 13.08 -0.88 7.14
C VAL A 344 12.19 -1.49 6.06
N ASN A 345 11.56 -0.66 5.21
CA ASN A 345 10.61 -1.09 4.17
C ASN A 345 9.49 -1.99 4.74
N LYS A 346 8.83 -1.54 5.81
CA LYS A 346 7.72 -2.26 6.43
C LYS A 346 6.52 -1.37 6.71
N VAL A 347 5.35 -1.98 6.69
CA VAL A 347 4.10 -1.42 7.19
C VAL A 347 3.65 -2.23 8.40
N SER A 348 3.49 -1.59 9.55
CA SER A 348 2.95 -2.20 10.75
C SER A 348 1.46 -1.91 10.85
N ALA A 349 0.65 -2.96 10.92
CA ALA A 349 -0.80 -2.87 11.11
C ALA A 349 -1.15 -3.01 12.60
N SER A 350 -2.11 -2.22 13.07
CA SER A 350 -2.70 -2.35 14.41
C SER A 350 -4.18 -1.99 14.41
N THR A 351 -4.95 -2.68 15.26
CA THR A 351 -6.38 -2.43 15.50
C THR A 351 -6.56 -1.78 16.87
N TYR A 352 -7.23 -0.62 16.90
CA TYR A 352 -7.38 0.20 18.11
C TYR A 352 -8.77 0.80 18.19
N SER A 353 -9.40 0.76 19.36
CA SER A 353 -10.64 1.48 19.64
C SER A 353 -10.31 2.72 20.48
N PRO A 354 -10.43 3.95 19.93
CA PRO A 354 -10.29 5.17 20.70
C PRO A 354 -11.43 5.40 21.68
N TYR A 355 -12.60 4.79 21.44
CA TYR A 355 -13.76 4.88 22.34
C TYR A 355 -13.53 4.09 23.62
N ARG A 356 -12.90 2.92 23.52
CA ARG A 356 -12.59 2.04 24.66
C ARG A 356 -11.17 2.22 25.21
N ASP A 357 -10.31 2.89 24.46
CA ASP A 357 -8.87 3.03 24.71
C ASP A 357 -8.16 1.65 24.84
N ILE A 358 -8.41 0.76 23.88
CA ILE A 358 -7.81 -0.58 23.85
C ILE A 358 -7.28 -0.94 22.47
N PHE A 359 -6.18 -1.69 22.45
CA PHE A 359 -5.68 -2.37 21.26
C PHE A 359 -6.12 -3.84 21.28
N GLU A 360 -6.44 -4.35 20.10
CA GLU A 360 -6.45 -5.80 19.88
C GLU A 360 -5.04 -6.25 19.49
N THR A 361 -4.64 -7.44 19.95
CA THR A 361 -3.25 -7.91 19.88
C THR A 361 -3.12 -9.31 19.28
N ASP A 362 -4.18 -9.87 18.70
CA ASP A 362 -4.08 -11.12 17.95
C ASP A 362 -3.41 -10.93 16.58
N ALA A 363 -3.13 -12.04 15.90
CA ALA A 363 -2.38 -12.04 14.65
C ALA A 363 -3.09 -11.30 13.49
N SER A 364 -4.43 -11.26 13.49
CA SER A 364 -5.22 -10.53 12.50
C SER A 364 -5.35 -9.02 12.83
N SER A 365 -5.11 -8.67 14.09
CA SER A 365 -5.12 -7.29 14.59
C SER A 365 -3.75 -6.61 14.54
N GLN A 366 -2.66 -7.37 14.66
CA GLN A 366 -1.29 -6.87 14.70
C GLN A 366 -0.35 -7.72 13.84
N PHE A 367 0.14 -7.14 12.75
CA PHE A 367 1.04 -7.80 11.81
C PHE A 367 1.92 -6.79 11.08
N GLU A 368 2.95 -7.29 10.39
CA GLU A 368 3.84 -6.48 9.54
C GLU A 368 3.76 -6.97 8.09
N LEU A 369 3.78 -6.02 7.15
CA LEU A 369 3.84 -6.27 5.72
C LEU A 369 5.12 -5.66 5.14
N PRO A 370 5.87 -6.37 4.29
CA PRO A 370 6.98 -5.78 3.57
C PRO A 370 6.49 -4.79 2.52
N PHE A 371 7.07 -3.60 2.45
CA PHE A 371 6.69 -2.61 1.45
C PHE A 371 7.87 -1.71 1.09
N THR A 372 8.33 -1.78 -0.17
CA THR A 372 9.46 -0.99 -0.63
C THR A 372 9.05 0.46 -0.87
N MET A 373 9.60 1.36 -0.04
CA MET A 373 9.27 2.79 -0.01
C MET A 373 10.22 3.66 -0.84
N GLN A 374 11.02 3.03 -1.69
CA GLN A 374 11.94 3.66 -2.61
C GLN A 374 11.40 3.51 -4.05
N PRO A 375 11.66 4.47 -4.94
CA PRO A 375 11.32 4.32 -6.36
C PRO A 375 12.20 3.24 -6.99
N GLU A 376 11.64 2.53 -7.98
CA GLU A 376 12.37 1.52 -8.75
C GLU A 376 13.41 2.21 -9.63
N LEU A 377 14.64 1.69 -9.62
CA LEU A 377 15.73 2.11 -10.49
C LEU A 377 15.80 1.24 -11.75
N THR A 378 15.66 -0.07 -11.58
CA THR A 378 15.67 -1.04 -12.69
C THR A 378 15.13 -2.40 -12.24
N GLN A 379 14.65 -3.17 -13.20
CA GLN A 379 14.36 -4.60 -13.07
C GLN A 379 15.21 -5.42 -14.04
N VAL A 380 15.71 -6.57 -13.60
CA VAL A 380 16.45 -7.54 -14.42
C VAL A 380 15.90 -8.94 -14.17
N ASN A 381 15.61 -9.68 -15.24
CA ASN A 381 15.13 -11.07 -15.17
C ASN A 381 16.26 -12.04 -15.49
N ASN A 382 16.07 -13.33 -15.15
CA ASN A 382 17.00 -14.42 -15.45
C ASN A 382 18.39 -14.27 -14.81
N VAL A 383 18.45 -13.74 -13.59
CA VAL A 383 19.70 -13.62 -12.83
C VAL A 383 20.03 -14.97 -12.17
N PRO A 384 21.19 -15.59 -12.44
CA PRO A 384 21.53 -16.89 -11.84
C PRO A 384 21.61 -16.83 -10.31
N SER A 385 21.03 -17.82 -9.64
CA SER A 385 21.17 -18.01 -8.19
C SER A 385 22.64 -18.12 -7.76
N GLY A 386 22.99 -17.47 -6.66
CA GLY A 386 24.35 -17.40 -6.11
C GLY A 386 25.24 -16.34 -6.75
N SER A 387 24.74 -15.59 -7.74
CA SER A 387 25.50 -14.51 -8.37
C SER A 387 25.64 -13.29 -7.46
N ASN A 388 26.78 -12.60 -7.57
CA ASN A 388 26.93 -11.23 -7.09
C ASN A 388 26.55 -10.30 -8.24
N PHE A 389 25.29 -9.89 -8.26
CA PHE A 389 24.72 -9.10 -9.36
C PHE A 389 24.89 -7.61 -9.09
N CYS A 390 25.17 -6.82 -10.14
CA CYS A 390 25.50 -5.40 -10.03
C CYS A 390 24.65 -4.55 -11.00
N TYR A 391 24.32 -3.32 -10.58
CA TYR A 391 23.70 -2.27 -11.38
C TYR A 391 24.40 -0.94 -11.15
N THR A 392 24.82 -0.26 -12.22
CA THR A 392 25.45 1.07 -12.12
C THR A 392 24.40 2.16 -11.97
N TRP A 393 24.41 2.89 -10.86
CA TRP A 393 23.50 4.01 -10.62
C TRP A 393 24.15 5.33 -11.04
N GLU A 394 23.68 5.89 -12.16
CA GLU A 394 24.26 7.11 -12.74
C GLU A 394 23.68 8.40 -12.16
N GLY A 395 24.43 9.50 -12.32
CA GLY A 395 23.93 10.85 -12.10
C GLY A 395 23.79 11.29 -10.64
N LEU A 396 24.52 10.64 -9.72
CA LEU A 396 24.45 11.01 -8.31
C LEU A 396 25.21 12.32 -8.05
N SER A 397 24.73 13.11 -7.11
CA SER A 397 25.42 14.32 -6.64
C SER A 397 26.57 13.91 -5.71
N TYR A 398 27.67 14.66 -5.74
CA TYR A 398 28.78 14.50 -4.78
C TYR A 398 28.38 14.95 -3.38
N THR A 399 29.07 14.43 -2.36
CA THR A 399 28.84 14.77 -0.94
C THR A 399 27.38 14.57 -0.50
N THR A 400 26.72 13.55 -1.04
CA THR A 400 25.30 13.29 -0.82
C THR A 400 25.08 11.86 -0.35
N SER A 401 24.18 11.68 0.62
CA SER A 401 23.77 10.36 1.10
C SER A 401 22.64 9.80 0.25
N TYR A 402 22.71 8.51 -0.03
CA TYR A 402 21.72 7.75 -0.77
C TYR A 402 21.31 6.51 0.04
N GLU A 403 20.10 6.05 -0.24
CA GLU A 403 19.58 4.78 0.26
C GLU A 403 19.08 3.93 -0.90
N TRP A 404 19.27 2.63 -0.79
CA TRP A 404 18.89 1.67 -1.82
C TRP A 404 18.52 0.31 -1.20
N SER A 405 17.78 -0.50 -1.93
CA SER A 405 17.40 -1.86 -1.53
C SER A 405 17.18 -2.72 -2.77
N MET A 406 17.06 -4.03 -2.56
CA MET A 406 16.79 -4.99 -3.61
C MET A 406 15.60 -5.87 -3.24
N GLN A 407 14.79 -6.19 -4.23
CA GLN A 407 13.78 -7.25 -4.14
C GLN A 407 14.19 -8.36 -5.09
N VAL A 408 14.06 -9.60 -4.65
CA VAL A 408 14.34 -10.79 -5.44
C VAL A 408 13.12 -11.68 -5.46
N ALA A 409 12.75 -12.16 -6.64
CA ALA A 409 11.61 -13.04 -6.81
C ALA A 409 12.01 -14.25 -7.65
N ASN A 410 11.46 -15.41 -7.32
CA ASN A 410 11.37 -16.54 -8.24
C ASN A 410 9.96 -16.55 -8.87
N ASP A 411 9.55 -17.67 -9.47
CA ASP A 411 8.25 -17.74 -10.15
C ASP A 411 7.04 -17.69 -9.20
N GLU A 412 7.23 -18.01 -7.92
CA GLU A 412 6.14 -18.13 -6.94
C GLU A 412 6.25 -17.14 -5.78
N ASP A 413 7.47 -16.84 -5.34
CA ASP A 413 7.78 -16.16 -4.09
C ASP A 413 8.67 -14.95 -4.28
N VAL A 414 8.72 -14.12 -3.23
CA VAL A 414 9.50 -12.90 -3.20
C VAL A 414 10.15 -12.67 -1.85
N SER A 415 11.37 -12.13 -1.89
CA SER A 415 12.13 -11.72 -0.72
C SER A 415 12.60 -10.27 -0.85
N PHE A 416 12.55 -9.58 0.28
CA PHE A 416 12.90 -8.17 0.38
C PHE A 416 14.24 -8.03 1.11
N GLY A 417 15.17 -7.30 0.49
CA GLY A 417 16.43 -6.92 1.10
C GLY A 417 16.27 -5.77 2.10
N PRO A 418 17.20 -5.62 3.05
CA PRO A 418 17.24 -4.49 3.95
C PRO A 418 17.53 -3.17 3.20
N VAL A 419 17.26 -2.05 3.86
CA VAL A 419 17.63 -0.72 3.35
C VAL A 419 19.11 -0.46 3.60
N TRP A 420 19.89 -0.33 2.54
CA TRP A 420 21.29 0.05 2.58
C TRP A 420 21.49 1.52 2.33
N THR A 421 22.56 2.07 2.90
CA THR A 421 22.89 3.50 2.74
C THR A 421 24.35 3.68 2.41
N PHE A 422 24.68 4.71 1.64
CA PHE A 422 26.05 5.10 1.36
C PHE A 422 26.13 6.61 1.11
N ALA A 423 27.34 7.18 1.18
CA ALA A 423 27.60 8.55 0.74
C ALA A 423 28.47 8.57 -0.52
N THR A 424 28.18 9.47 -1.45
CA THR A 424 29.08 9.76 -2.58
C THR A 424 30.32 10.52 -2.09
N PRO A 425 31.45 10.43 -2.83
CA PRO A 425 32.68 11.09 -2.40
C PRO A 425 32.52 12.61 -2.44
N GLY A 426 33.50 13.33 -1.85
CA GLY A 426 33.62 14.77 -2.03
C GLY A 426 33.72 15.15 -3.51
N ASP A 427 33.36 16.39 -3.82
CA ASP A 427 33.51 16.92 -5.18
C ASP A 427 34.96 16.70 -5.63
N PRO A 428 35.22 16.06 -6.78
CA PRO A 428 36.57 16.06 -7.33
C PRO A 428 37.02 17.51 -7.38
N LEU A 429 38.13 17.81 -6.69
CA LEU A 429 38.72 19.15 -6.74
C LEU A 429 38.70 19.59 -8.19
N PRO A 430 38.20 20.80 -8.51
CA PRO A 430 38.26 21.28 -9.87
C PRO A 430 39.70 21.06 -10.29
N VAL A 431 39.88 20.30 -11.37
CA VAL A 431 41.19 20.21 -12.00
C VAL A 431 41.46 21.65 -12.39
N SER A 432 42.15 22.41 -11.52
CA SER A 432 42.92 23.53 -12.01
C SER A 432 43.70 22.89 -13.13
N LEU A 433 43.53 23.37 -14.36
CA LEU A 433 44.56 23.12 -15.35
C LEU A 433 45.85 23.42 -14.59
N LEU A 434 46.64 22.39 -14.30
CA LEU A 434 48.04 22.62 -14.09
C LEU A 434 48.43 23.27 -15.40
N ASP A 435 48.63 24.59 -15.38
CA ASP A 435 49.21 25.34 -16.47
C ASP A 435 50.62 24.79 -16.62
N PHE A 436 50.76 23.61 -17.22
CA PHE A 436 52.05 23.05 -17.50
C PHE A 436 52.58 23.79 -18.71
N TYR A 437 53.71 24.45 -18.53
CA TYR A 437 54.41 25.02 -19.66
C TYR A 437 55.24 23.92 -20.31
N ALA A 438 54.89 23.57 -21.56
CA ALA A 438 55.73 22.71 -22.40
C ALA A 438 56.65 23.60 -23.24
N GLY A 439 57.92 23.69 -22.83
CA GLY A 439 58.97 24.43 -23.54
C GLY A 439 60.04 23.49 -24.11
N ILE A 440 60.74 23.93 -25.16
CA ILE A 440 61.93 23.22 -25.65
C ILE A 440 63.16 23.85 -25.00
N GLU A 441 63.85 23.09 -24.17
CA GLU A 441 65.15 23.47 -23.59
C GLU A 441 66.18 22.42 -24.01
N ASN A 442 67.30 22.85 -24.61
CA ASN A 442 68.38 21.96 -25.08
C ASN A 442 67.92 20.80 -25.99
N LYS A 443 66.99 21.07 -26.92
CA LYS A 443 66.39 20.10 -27.85
C LYS A 443 65.61 18.96 -27.17
N LYS A 444 65.18 19.13 -25.91
CA LYS A 444 64.27 18.21 -25.21
C LYS A 444 63.01 18.96 -24.81
N ILE A 445 61.87 18.28 -24.83
CA ILE A 445 60.63 18.82 -24.27
C ILE A 445 60.77 18.79 -22.75
N LYS A 446 60.69 19.95 -22.12
CA LYS A 446 60.64 20.10 -20.67
C LYS A 446 59.22 20.47 -20.30
N ILE A 447 58.62 19.66 -19.44
CA ILE A 447 57.32 19.92 -18.83
C ILE A 447 57.61 20.42 -17.42
N THR A 448 57.16 21.63 -17.12
CA THR A 448 57.21 22.22 -15.78
C THR A 448 55.79 22.40 -15.28
N TRP A 449 55.55 21.89 -14.07
CA TRP A 449 54.32 21.99 -13.31
C TRP A 449 54.44 23.04 -12.23
#